data_AF-A0A1G3EPI7-F1
#
_entry.id   AF-A0A1G3EPI7-F1
#
_cell.length_a   1.000
_cell.length_b   1.000
_cell.length_c   1.000
_cell.angle_alpha   90.00
_cell.angle_beta   90.00
_cell.angle_gamma   90.00
#
_symmetry.space_group_name_H-M   'P 1'
#
loop_
_entity.id
_entity.type
_entity.pdbx_description
1 polymer ?
#
loop_
_entity_poly.entity_id
_entity_poly.type
_entity_poly.pdbx_seq_one_letter_code
_entity_poly.pdbx_strand_id
1 'polypeptide(L)'
;MKLIKPLLLTAALILSSSAWAEGGGDRANQHIQALRAKAQAALVVAEKASPDQRQLRMSEHMQLLGDMLQALHAEHPSTGMSAEQHLAWMEAHDKSVDDALGQMQREHQLMMSECHP
;
A
#
# COMPACT_ATOMS: atom_id res chain seq x y z
N MET A 1 49.57 -5.82 22.27
CA MET A 1 48.15 -6.10 21.94
C MET A 1 47.20 -5.01 22.47
N LYS A 2 47.34 -3.73 22.05
CA LYS A 2 46.51 -2.63 22.59
C LYS A 2 45.79 -1.78 21.52
N LEU A 3 45.93 -2.10 20.23
CA LEU A 3 45.30 -1.35 19.12
C LEU A 3 44.10 -2.05 18.46
N ILE A 4 43.72 -3.25 18.91
CA ILE A 4 42.64 -4.03 18.29
C ILE A 4 41.26 -3.60 18.81
N LYS A 5 41.20 -3.09 20.05
CA LYS A 5 39.96 -2.66 20.71
C LYS A 5 39.30 -1.41 20.09
N PRO A 6 40.02 -0.35 19.67
CA PRO A 6 39.35 0.80 19.02
C PRO A 6 38.87 0.49 17.60
N LEU A 7 39.51 -0.45 16.88
CA LEU A 7 39.16 -0.79 15.50
C LEU A 7 37.78 -1.46 15.40
N LEU A 8 37.39 -2.26 16.40
CA LEU A 8 36.09 -2.92 16.47
C LEU A 8 34.94 -1.92 16.72
N LEU A 9 35.20 -0.85 17.48
CA LEU A 9 34.20 0.18 17.77
C LEU A 9 33.89 1.05 16.54
N THR A 10 34.89 1.33 15.71
CA THR A 10 34.67 2.08 14.46
C THR A 10 33.99 1.25 13.37
N ALA A 11 34.21 -0.08 13.32
CA ALA A 11 33.51 -0.95 12.38
C ALA A 11 32.00 -1.07 12.70
N ALA A 12 31.61 -1.08 13.98
CA ALA A 12 30.21 -1.15 14.40
C ALA A 12 29.39 0.11 14.05
N LEU A 13 30.05 1.28 13.95
CA LEU A 13 29.42 2.55 13.58
C LEU A 13 29.14 2.68 12.08
N ILE A 14 29.85 1.94 11.23
CA ILE A 14 29.63 1.98 9.77
C ILE A 14 28.49 1.04 9.36
N LEU A 15 28.27 -0.08 10.07
CA LEU A 15 27.17 -1.01 9.79
C LEU A 15 25.80 -0.51 10.26
N SER A 16 25.73 0.49 11.15
CA SER A 16 24.47 1.05 11.66
C SER A 16 23.90 2.16 10.77
N SER A 17 24.69 2.69 9.83
CA SER A 17 24.25 3.70 8.86
C SER A 17 23.33 3.14 7.77
N SER A 18 23.37 1.82 7.54
CA SER A 18 22.52 1.14 6.54
C SER A 18 21.04 1.08 6.94
N ALA A 19 20.72 1.28 8.22
CA ALA A 19 19.34 1.23 8.74
C ALA A 19 18.56 2.53 8.51
N TRP A 20 19.18 3.59 8.00
CA TRP A 20 18.56 4.90 7.80
C TRP A 20 18.38 5.28 6.33
N ALA A 21 18.68 4.36 5.42
CA ALA A 21 18.37 4.48 3.99
C ALA A 21 17.04 3.79 3.61
N GLU A 22 16.30 3.24 4.58
CA GLU A 22 14.88 2.90 4.43
C GLU A 22 14.09 4.22 4.30
N GLY A 23 14.06 4.72 3.06
CA GLY A 23 13.54 6.02 2.68
C GLY A 23 12.03 6.11 2.88
N GLY A 24 11.51 7.35 2.85
CA GLY A 24 10.08 7.64 2.99
C GLY A 24 9.15 6.86 2.05
N GLY A 25 9.67 6.32 0.93
CA GLY A 25 8.93 5.43 0.03
C GLY A 25 8.51 4.11 0.68
N ASP A 26 9.30 3.52 1.58
CA ASP A 26 8.92 2.27 2.24
C ASP A 26 7.74 2.48 3.20
N ARG A 27 7.71 3.63 3.89
CA ARG A 27 6.58 3.98 4.78
C ARG A 27 5.31 4.30 3.99
N ALA A 28 5.44 4.97 2.85
CA ALA A 28 4.30 5.33 2.02
C ALA A 28 3.71 4.08 1.33
N ASN A 29 4.53 3.16 0.84
CA ASN A 29 4.08 1.86 0.36
C ASN A 29 3.41 1.02 1.47
N GLN A 30 4.00 0.96 2.68
CA GLN A 30 3.35 0.31 3.83
C GLN A 30 1.96 0.90 4.15
N HIS A 31 1.83 2.22 4.05
CA HIS A 31 0.57 2.91 4.25
C HIS A 31 -0.48 2.53 3.19
N ILE A 32 -0.10 2.54 1.90
CA ILE A 32 -0.96 2.12 0.79
C ILE A 32 -1.40 0.66 0.96
N GLN A 33 -0.48 -0.23 1.33
CA GLN A 33 -0.79 -1.64 1.56
C GLN A 33 -1.74 -1.85 2.75
N ALA A 34 -1.62 -1.02 3.80
CA ALA A 34 -2.55 -1.03 4.92
C ALA A 34 -3.94 -0.53 4.53
N LEU A 35 -4.04 0.53 3.71
CA LEU A 35 -5.31 1.02 3.17
C LEU A 35 -5.97 -0.03 2.27
N ARG A 36 -5.19 -0.65 1.37
CA ARG A 36 -5.62 -1.76 0.52
C ARG A 36 -6.24 -2.90 1.33
N ALA A 37 -5.55 -3.36 2.38
CA ALA A 37 -6.05 -4.44 3.23
C ALA A 37 -7.38 -4.08 3.92
N LYS A 38 -7.51 -2.82 4.38
CA LYS A 38 -8.75 -2.32 4.99
C LYS A 38 -9.88 -2.21 3.97
N ALA A 39 -9.62 -1.62 2.81
CA ALA A 39 -10.60 -1.48 1.73
C ALA A 39 -11.11 -2.86 1.28
N GLN A 40 -10.21 -3.81 1.08
CA GLN A 40 -10.55 -5.19 0.73
C GLN A 40 -11.41 -5.87 1.81
N ALA A 41 -11.06 -5.69 3.09
CA ALA A 41 -11.84 -6.23 4.20
C ALA A 41 -13.26 -5.63 4.24
N ALA A 42 -13.38 -4.31 4.06
CA ALA A 42 -14.66 -3.62 4.00
C ALA A 42 -15.53 -4.13 2.83
N LEU A 43 -14.93 -4.34 1.66
CA LEU A 43 -15.64 -4.89 0.50
C LEU A 43 -16.16 -6.31 0.76
N VAL A 44 -15.33 -7.19 1.35
CA VAL A 44 -15.75 -8.55 1.70
C VAL A 44 -16.90 -8.55 2.73
N VAL A 45 -16.90 -7.60 3.66
CA VAL A 45 -18.02 -7.43 4.60
C VAL A 45 -19.27 -6.95 3.87
N ALA A 46 -19.14 -6.00 2.94
CA ALA A 46 -20.27 -5.50 2.14
C ALA A 46 -20.87 -6.61 1.25
N GLU A 47 -20.05 -7.43 0.60
CA GLU A 47 -20.49 -8.57 -0.22
C GLU A 47 -21.32 -9.59 0.56
N LYS A 48 -21.01 -9.78 1.84
CA LYS A 48 -21.71 -10.73 2.73
C LYS A 48 -22.90 -10.12 3.46
N ALA A 49 -23.07 -8.80 3.38
CA ALA A 49 -24.16 -8.11 4.06
C ALA A 49 -25.51 -8.36 3.36
N SER A 50 -26.59 -8.29 4.14
CA SER A 50 -27.94 -8.22 3.58
C SER A 50 -28.09 -6.97 2.70
N PRO A 51 -28.99 -6.97 1.70
CA PRO A 51 -29.19 -5.82 0.81
C PRO A 51 -29.38 -4.50 1.59
N ASP A 52 -30.20 -4.52 2.65
CA ASP A 52 -30.48 -3.35 3.50
C ASP A 52 -29.24 -2.77 4.21
N GLN A 53 -28.21 -3.58 4.47
CA GLN A 53 -26.98 -3.17 5.15
C GLN A 53 -25.82 -2.97 4.18
N ARG A 54 -25.90 -3.52 2.97
CA ARG A 54 -24.82 -3.51 1.99
C ARG A 54 -24.46 -2.09 1.56
N GLN A 55 -25.44 -1.24 1.29
CA GLN A 55 -25.18 0.13 0.87
C GLN A 55 -24.45 0.95 1.95
N LEU A 56 -24.78 0.74 3.22
CA LEU A 56 -24.04 1.34 4.34
C LEU A 56 -22.60 0.84 4.38
N ARG A 57 -22.38 -0.48 4.26
CA ARG A 57 -21.02 -1.07 4.24
C ARG A 57 -20.22 -0.65 3.01
N MET A 58 -20.88 -0.40 1.90
CA MET A 58 -20.22 0.07 0.68
C MET A 58 -19.70 1.50 0.82
N SER A 59 -20.37 2.35 1.62
CA SER A 59 -19.86 3.70 1.91
C SER A 59 -18.50 3.66 2.62
N GLU A 60 -18.31 2.69 3.53
CA GLU A 60 -17.03 2.47 4.22
C GLU A 60 -15.95 1.97 3.27
N HIS A 61 -16.29 1.01 2.38
CA HIS A 61 -15.37 0.56 1.35
C HIS A 61 -14.94 1.70 0.42
N MET A 62 -15.90 2.52 -0.05
CA MET A 62 -15.65 3.64 -0.95
C MET A 62 -14.76 4.72 -0.34
N GLN A 63 -14.94 5.01 0.96
CA GLN A 63 -14.06 5.94 1.66
C GLN A 63 -12.62 5.41 1.70
N LEU A 64 -12.42 4.16 2.12
CA LEU A 64 -11.09 3.54 2.22
C LEU A 64 -10.41 3.41 0.85
N LEU A 65 -11.18 3.09 -0.18
CA LEU A 65 -10.69 3.01 -1.56
C LEU A 65 -10.28 4.40 -2.09
N GLY A 66 -11.08 5.44 -1.78
CA GLY A 66 -10.73 6.83 -2.11
C GLY A 66 -9.44 7.28 -1.44
N ASP A 67 -9.27 6.99 -0.15
CA ASP A 67 -8.04 7.27 0.60
C ASP A 67 -6.83 6.56 -0.02
N MET A 68 -6.99 5.29 -0.41
CA MET A 68 -5.94 4.51 -1.08
C MET A 68 -5.54 5.13 -2.43
N LEU A 69 -6.52 5.49 -3.26
CA LEU A 69 -6.26 6.10 -4.57
C LEU A 69 -5.58 7.46 -4.43
N GLN A 70 -5.93 8.25 -3.42
CA GLN A 70 -5.28 9.52 -3.16
C GLN A 70 -3.84 9.33 -2.68
N ALA A 71 -3.58 8.33 -1.83
CA ALA A 71 -2.23 7.99 -1.40
C ALA A 71 -1.37 7.50 -2.59
N LEU A 72 -1.92 6.65 -3.45
CA LEU A 72 -1.27 6.21 -4.69
C LEU A 72 -0.94 7.39 -5.59
N HIS A 73 -1.89 8.28 -5.83
CA HIS A 73 -1.67 9.45 -6.68
C HIS A 73 -0.58 10.39 -6.15
N ALA A 74 -0.49 10.52 -4.83
CA ALA A 74 0.50 11.39 -4.18
C ALA A 74 1.91 10.77 -4.15
N GLU A 75 2.03 9.45 -4.35
CA GLU A 75 3.32 8.78 -4.41
C GLU A 75 4.01 8.97 -5.77
N HIS A 76 5.30 9.25 -5.70
CA HIS A 76 6.18 9.40 -6.87
C HIS A 76 7.51 8.70 -6.60
N PRO A 77 8.21 8.21 -7.64
CA PRO A 77 9.53 7.63 -7.46
C PRO A 77 10.50 8.70 -6.95
N SER A 78 11.42 8.31 -6.08
CA SER A 78 12.42 9.23 -5.53
C SER A 78 13.43 9.64 -6.60
N THR A 79 13.82 10.93 -6.62
CA THR A 79 14.68 11.54 -7.64
C THR A 79 16.14 11.05 -7.65
N GLY A 80 16.47 10.04 -6.85
CA GLY A 80 17.80 9.43 -6.78
C GLY A 80 17.80 7.90 -6.88
N MET A 81 16.67 7.28 -7.25
CA MET A 81 16.59 5.83 -7.44
C MET A 81 17.45 5.38 -8.63
N SER A 82 18.09 4.21 -8.50
CA SER A 82 18.69 3.53 -9.66
C SER A 82 17.59 3.07 -10.63
N ALA A 83 17.96 2.73 -11.87
CA ALA A 83 17.01 2.21 -12.86
C ALA A 83 16.29 0.94 -12.38
N GLU A 84 17.00 0.04 -11.68
CA GLU A 84 16.43 -1.18 -11.12
C GLU A 84 15.43 -0.88 -9.99
N GLN A 85 15.77 0.06 -9.11
CA GLN A 85 14.86 0.51 -8.04
C GLN A 85 13.62 1.21 -8.59
N HIS A 86 13.78 1.98 -9.67
CA HIS A 86 12.68 2.63 -10.35
C HIS A 86 11.72 1.60 -10.97
N LEU A 87 12.25 0.55 -11.61
CA LEU A 87 11.44 -0.56 -12.15
C LEU A 87 10.69 -1.30 -11.03
N ALA A 88 11.37 -1.61 -9.92
CA ALA A 88 10.73 -2.26 -8.77
C ALA A 88 9.62 -1.39 -8.16
N TRP A 89 9.83 -0.06 -8.09
CA TRP A 89 8.80 0.88 -7.66
C TRP A 89 7.60 0.88 -8.62
N MET A 90 7.85 0.93 -9.93
CA MET A 90 6.79 0.89 -10.95
C MET A 90 5.95 -0.38 -10.84
N GLU A 91 6.58 -1.55 -10.72
CA GLU A 91 5.86 -2.82 -10.59
C GLU A 91 5.00 -2.87 -9.32
N ALA A 92 5.51 -2.35 -8.20
CA ALA A 92 4.75 -2.27 -6.96
C ALA A 92 3.57 -1.27 -7.05
N HIS A 93 3.78 -0.14 -7.74
CA HIS A 93 2.75 0.86 -7.97
C HIS A 93 1.64 0.32 -8.89
N ASP A 94 2.00 -0.28 -10.02
CA ASP A 94 1.07 -0.91 -10.98
C ASP A 94 0.22 -1.99 -10.30
N LYS A 95 0.85 -2.85 -9.49
CA LYS A 95 0.13 -3.86 -8.70
C LYS A 95 -0.90 -3.23 -7.75
N SER A 96 -0.60 -2.09 -7.17
CA SER A 96 -1.51 -1.42 -6.24
C SER A 96 -2.69 -0.76 -6.97
N VAL A 97 -2.45 -0.24 -8.18
CA VAL A 97 -3.49 0.26 -9.07
C VAL A 97 -4.41 -0.88 -9.55
N ASP A 98 -3.83 -1.99 -10.01
CA ASP A 98 -4.60 -3.17 -10.44
C ASP A 98 -5.52 -3.69 -9.33
N ASP A 99 -5.06 -3.65 -8.09
CA ASP A 99 -5.84 -4.05 -6.93
C ASP A 99 -6.99 -3.09 -6.59
N ALA A 100 -6.77 -1.78 -6.74
CA ALA A 100 -7.84 -0.81 -6.61
C ALA A 100 -8.90 -1.01 -7.70
N LEU A 101 -8.47 -1.22 -8.95
CA LEU A 101 -9.36 -1.51 -10.07
C LEU A 101 -10.15 -2.81 -9.86
N GLY A 102 -9.51 -3.86 -9.36
CA GLY A 102 -10.17 -5.13 -9.04
C GLY A 102 -11.23 -4.99 -7.95
N GLN A 103 -10.99 -4.15 -6.95
CA GLN A 103 -11.99 -3.83 -5.92
C GLN A 103 -13.17 -3.04 -6.51
N MET A 104 -12.90 -2.03 -7.34
CA MET A 104 -13.96 -1.25 -8.03
C MET A 104 -14.83 -2.13 -8.94
N GLN A 105 -14.22 -3.05 -9.68
CA GLN A 105 -14.98 -3.96 -10.55
C GLN A 105 -15.91 -4.87 -9.75
N ARG A 106 -15.45 -5.39 -8.60
CA ARG A 106 -16.27 -6.22 -7.71
C ARG A 106 -17.42 -5.43 -7.08
N GLU A 107 -17.16 -4.22 -6.62
CA GLU A 107 -18.23 -3.31 -6.16
C GLU A 107 -19.25 -3.09 -7.28
N HIS A 108 -18.80 -2.74 -8.48
CA HIS A 108 -19.68 -2.47 -9.61
C HIS A 108 -20.53 -3.69 -9.96
N GLN A 109 -19.93 -4.89 -10.02
CA GLN A 109 -20.66 -6.14 -10.26
C GLN A 109 -21.73 -6.37 -9.19
N LEU A 110 -21.39 -6.17 -7.92
CA LEU A 110 -22.33 -6.33 -6.80
C LEU A 110 -23.52 -5.38 -6.95
N MET A 111 -23.28 -4.10 -7.23
CA MET A 111 -24.35 -3.11 -7.44
C MET A 111 -25.22 -3.44 -8.67
N MET A 112 -24.62 -3.90 -9.77
CA MET A 112 -25.34 -4.25 -10.99
C MET A 112 -26.23 -5.49 -10.81
N SER A 113 -25.78 -6.46 -10.00
CA SER A 113 -26.58 -7.64 -9.65
C SER A 113 -27.78 -7.32 -8.76
N GLU A 114 -27.74 -6.24 -7.98
CA GLU A 114 -28.89 -5.79 -7.17
C GLU A 114 -29.91 -4.96 -7.97
N CYS A 115 -29.48 -4.27 -9.03
CA CYS A 115 -30.38 -3.50 -9.89
C CYS A 115 -31.29 -4.35 -10.79
N HIS A 116 -31.06 -5.66 -10.90
CA HIS A 116 -31.88 -6.57 -11.69
C HIS A 116 -32.53 -7.63 -10.79
N PRO A 117 -33.85 -7.54 -10.53
CA PRO A 117 -34.62 -8.61 -9.89
C PRO A 117 -34.83 -9.82 -10.81
#